data_AF-A0A7J9DTZ1-F1
#
_entry.id   AF-A0A7J9DTZ1-F1
#
_cell.length_a   1.000
_cell.length_b   1.000
_cell.length_c   1.000
_cell.angle_alpha   90.00
_cell.angle_beta   90.00
_cell.angle_gamma   90.00
#
_symmetry.space_group_name_H-M   'P 1'
#
loop_
_entity.id
_entity.type
_entity.pdbx_description
1 polymer ?
#
loop_
_entity_poly.entity_id
_entity_poly.type
_entity_poly.pdbx_seq_one_letter_code
_entity_poly.pdbx_strand_id
1 'polypeptide(L)'
;MHIHYAEEIDPSSVYSEVHWRNYRVVFWVNPSDQYETGASRGYPIFIWEQLFNIPLINVISEHKFLSLEVMRTGGNPGPSRGYIVVGRAKVALPKVLGIKECQRVGLVRFVDGQTVELIGYLGIEAPFNNLNGEGREGVEENNISRGRDDPPVDVGGLKFSA
;
A
#
# COMPACT_ATOMS: atom_id res chain seq x y z
N MET A 1 4.69 -1.55 -2.22
CA MET A 1 4.08 -1.25 -0.90
C MET A 1 2.61 -0.94 -1.10
N HIS A 2 1.73 -1.64 -0.42
CA HIS A 2 0.29 -1.50 -0.50
C HIS A 2 -0.22 -1.16 0.91
N ILE A 3 -0.93 -0.04 1.03
CA ILE A 3 -1.60 0.39 2.26
C ILE A 3 -3.08 0.04 2.12
N HIS A 4 -3.57 -0.93 2.89
CA HIS A 4 -4.94 -1.43 2.77
C HIS A 4 -5.92 -0.61 3.60
N TYR A 5 -5.81 -0.73 4.92
CA TYR A 5 -6.76 -0.16 5.88
C TYR A 5 -6.06 0.18 7.19
N ALA A 6 -6.73 0.98 8.01
CA ALA A 6 -6.45 1.05 9.44
C ALA A 6 -7.74 0.96 10.24
N GLU A 7 -7.60 0.49 11.47
CA GLU A 7 -8.70 0.25 12.39
C GLU A 7 -8.31 0.62 13.83
N GLU A 8 -9.34 0.83 14.64
CA GLU A 8 -9.25 1.10 16.10
C GLU A 8 -8.50 2.37 16.48
N ILE A 9 -8.16 3.23 15.51
CA ILE A 9 -7.59 4.55 15.77
C ILE A 9 -8.69 5.52 16.20
N ASP A 10 -8.41 6.29 17.26
CA ASP A 10 -9.35 7.21 17.89
C ASP A 10 -10.66 6.50 18.34
N PRO A 11 -10.61 5.49 19.23
CA PRO A 11 -11.78 4.69 19.59
C PRO A 11 -12.88 5.54 20.27
N SER A 12 -14.15 5.20 20.03
CA SER A 12 -15.32 5.92 20.57
C SER A 12 -15.42 5.90 22.08
N SER A 13 -14.77 4.95 22.75
CA SER A 13 -14.65 4.94 24.21
C SER A 13 -13.92 6.18 24.73
N VAL A 14 -13.00 6.73 23.94
CA VAL A 14 -12.21 7.92 24.25
C VAL A 14 -12.75 9.15 23.53
N TYR A 15 -13.27 8.98 22.31
CA TYR A 15 -13.76 10.06 21.45
C TYR A 15 -15.21 9.81 21.02
N SER A 16 -16.14 9.83 21.98
CA SER A 16 -17.55 9.49 21.77
C SER A 16 -18.31 10.38 20.76
N GLU A 17 -17.86 11.61 20.57
CA GLU A 17 -18.49 12.60 19.66
C GLU A 17 -17.95 12.55 18.23
N VAL A 18 -16.99 11.67 17.95
CA VAL A 18 -16.33 11.60 16.65
C VAL A 18 -17.04 10.59 15.76
N HIS A 19 -17.74 11.09 14.75
CA HIS A 19 -18.49 10.25 13.81
C HIS A 19 -17.74 9.99 12.49
N TRP A 20 -16.75 10.83 12.15
CA TRP A 20 -15.87 10.65 10.99
C TRP A 20 -14.66 11.58 11.08
N ARG A 21 -13.52 11.13 10.55
CA ARG A 21 -12.31 11.95 10.37
C ARG A 21 -11.64 11.58 9.06
N ASN A 22 -10.85 12.51 8.53
CA ASN A 22 -10.06 12.28 7.33
C ASN A 22 -8.64 11.88 7.75
N TYR A 23 -8.18 10.73 7.28
CA TYR A 23 -6.87 10.19 7.60
C TYR A 23 -6.03 9.98 6.34
N ARG A 24 -4.73 10.10 6.48
CA ARG A 24 -3.74 9.66 5.49
C ARG A 24 -2.60 8.94 6.18
N VAL A 25 -1.87 8.15 5.43
CA VAL A 25 -0.64 7.50 5.89
C VAL A 25 0.52 8.18 5.18
N VAL A 26 1.48 8.66 5.95
CA VAL A 26 2.77 9.12 5.45
C VAL A 26 3.79 8.05 5.82
N PHE A 27 4.64 7.66 4.88
CA PHE A 27 5.63 6.63 5.12
C PHE A 27 6.90 6.86 4.31
N TRP A 28 8.00 6.36 4.84
CA TRP A 28 9.32 6.54 4.25
C TRP A 28 10.30 5.48 4.75
N VAL A 29 11.29 5.21 3.91
CA VAL A 29 12.48 4.46 4.33
C VAL A 29 13.62 5.45 4.57
N ASN A 30 13.91 6.28 3.58
CA ASN A 30 14.76 7.47 3.70
C ASN A 30 13.87 8.67 4.08
N PRO A 31 14.13 9.40 5.19
CA PRO A 31 13.35 10.58 5.58
C PRO A 31 13.22 11.69 4.53
N SER A 32 14.14 11.74 3.56
CA SER A 32 14.11 12.67 2.43
C SER A 32 13.09 12.29 1.34
N ASP A 33 12.69 11.01 1.28
CA ASP A 33 11.80 10.46 0.25
C ASP A 33 10.50 9.96 0.89
N GLN A 34 9.59 10.90 1.17
CA GLN A 34 8.31 10.61 1.80
C GLN A 34 7.23 10.31 0.75
N TYR A 35 6.41 9.32 1.06
CA TYR A 35 5.24 8.95 0.31
C TYR A 35 4.01 9.19 1.17
N GLU A 36 2.89 9.54 0.54
CA GLU A 36 1.62 9.70 1.26
C GLU A 36 0.45 9.09 0.50
N THR A 37 -0.50 8.57 1.26
CA THR A 37 -1.80 8.19 0.72
C THR A 37 -2.68 9.42 0.49
N GLY A 38 -3.65 9.26 -0.41
CA GLY A 38 -4.81 10.15 -0.46
C GLY A 38 -5.53 10.19 0.90
N ALA A 39 -6.20 11.29 1.19
CA ALA A 39 -7.04 11.36 2.39
C ALA A 39 -8.25 10.41 2.24
N SER A 40 -8.50 9.59 3.25
CA SER A 40 -9.67 8.71 3.33
C SER A 40 -10.50 9.07 4.56
N ARG A 41 -11.81 9.16 4.38
CA ARG A 41 -12.76 9.45 5.46
C ARG A 41 -13.33 8.15 6.00
N GLY A 42 -13.25 7.93 7.31
CA GLY A 42 -13.91 6.77 7.90
C GLY A 42 -13.85 6.75 9.42
N TYR A 43 -14.58 5.79 9.99
CA TYR A 43 -14.62 5.42 11.40
C TYR A 43 -15.46 4.13 11.55
N PRO A 44 -15.08 3.12 12.36
CA PRO A 44 -13.78 2.96 13.04
C PRO A 44 -12.70 2.34 12.14
N ILE A 45 -13.09 1.90 10.93
CA ILE A 45 -12.22 1.37 9.89
C ILE A 45 -12.20 2.36 8.74
N PHE A 46 -11.04 2.60 8.15
CA PHE A 46 -10.88 3.43 6.96
C PHE A 46 -9.90 2.76 6.00
N ILE A 47 -10.27 2.82 4.73
CA ILE A 47 -9.69 2.04 3.65
C ILE A 47 -9.00 3.00 2.68
N TRP A 48 -7.78 2.66 2.27
CA TRP A 48 -7.05 3.35 1.22
C TRP A 48 -6.91 2.47 -0.03
N GLU A 49 -6.52 1.21 0.13
CA GLU A 49 -6.14 0.30 -0.98
C GLU A 49 -5.22 0.98 -2.01
N GLN A 50 -4.14 1.60 -1.53
CA GLN A 50 -3.21 2.36 -2.37
C GLN A 50 -1.85 1.67 -2.50
N LEU A 51 -1.45 1.45 -3.74
CA LEU A 51 -0.19 0.82 -4.11
C LEU A 51 0.87 1.87 -4.49
N PHE A 52 2.08 1.67 -3.98
CA PHE A 52 3.25 2.52 -4.16
C PHE A 52 4.47 1.69 -4.53
N ASN A 53 5.27 2.22 -5.46
CA ASN A 53 6.58 1.67 -5.82
C ASN A 53 7.65 2.44 -5.05
N ILE A 54 8.26 1.79 -4.05
CA ILE A 54 9.35 2.38 -3.27
C ILE A 54 10.67 1.80 -3.81
N PRO A 55 11.56 2.61 -4.38
CA PRO A 55 12.88 2.17 -4.79
C PRO A 55 13.72 1.88 -3.55
N LEU A 56 14.27 0.66 -3.45
CA LEU A 56 15.11 0.24 -2.33
C LEU A 56 16.61 0.17 -2.67
N ILE A 57 17.01 0.62 -3.85
CA ILE A 57 18.39 0.55 -4.35
C ILE A 57 19.30 1.32 -3.37
N ASN A 58 20.28 0.63 -2.78
CA ASN A 58 21.22 1.16 -1.77
C ASN A 58 20.59 1.61 -0.43
N VAL A 59 19.27 1.53 -0.27
CA VAL A 59 18.57 2.02 0.93
C VAL A 59 18.64 1.01 2.08
N ILE A 60 18.66 -0.29 1.77
CA ILE A 60 18.63 -1.37 2.79
C ILE A 60 19.92 -1.42 3.62
N SER A 61 21.05 -0.98 3.05
CA SER A 61 22.32 -0.89 3.78
C SER A 61 22.36 0.25 4.80
N GLU A 62 21.61 1.32 4.56
CA GLU A 62 21.62 2.55 5.37
C GLU A 62 20.43 2.62 6.34
N HIS A 63 19.30 2.03 5.94
CA HIS A 63 18.05 2.07 6.68
C HIS A 63 17.51 0.66 6.90
N LYS A 64 17.09 0.39 8.13
CA LYS A 64 16.60 -0.94 8.55
C LYS A 64 15.08 -1.04 8.62
N PHE A 65 14.38 0.09 8.55
CA PHE A 65 12.96 0.17 8.83
C PHE A 65 12.24 1.07 7.83
N LEU A 66 11.05 0.62 7.42
CA LEU A 66 10.00 1.46 6.90
C LEU A 66 9.31 2.15 8.09
N SER A 67 9.32 3.47 8.11
CA SER A 67 8.58 4.28 9.10
C SER A 67 7.22 4.65 8.53
N LEU A 68 6.19 4.55 9.35
CA LEU A 68 4.80 4.86 9.01
C LEU A 68 4.23 5.82 10.05
N GLU A 69 3.50 6.82 9.59
CA GLU A 69 2.70 7.72 10.40
C GLU A 69 1.28 7.80 9.85
N VAL A 70 0.29 7.54 10.69
CA VAL A 70 -1.10 7.85 10.38
C VAL A 70 -1.37 9.28 10.85
N MET A 71 -1.76 10.12 9.91
CA MET A 71 -2.07 11.53 10.16
C MET A 71 -3.56 11.76 10.00
N ARG A 72 -4.14 12.43 10.98
CA ARG A 72 -5.47 13.02 10.89
C ARG A 72 -5.37 14.39 10.24
N THR A 73 -6.26 14.65 9.29
CA THR A 73 -6.40 15.91 8.57
C THR A 73 -7.71 16.58 8.99
N GLY A 74 -7.64 17.88 9.28
CA GLY A 74 -8.80 18.66 9.69
C GLY A 74 -9.06 18.64 11.20
N GLY A 75 -9.45 19.80 11.69
CA GLY A 75 -9.47 20.21 13.09
C GLY A 75 -8.90 21.62 13.13
N ASN A 76 -9.61 22.56 13.77
CA ASN A 76 -9.31 23.99 13.74
C ASN A 76 -7.86 24.19 14.22
N PRO A 77 -6.89 24.32 13.31
CA PRO A 77 -5.55 24.56 13.74
C PRO A 77 -5.54 26.05 14.11
N GLY A 78 -4.73 26.44 15.08
CA GLY A 78 -4.24 27.81 15.03
C GLY A 78 -3.41 28.01 13.74
N PRO A 79 -2.28 28.71 13.80
CA PRO A 79 -1.43 28.93 12.61
C PRO A 79 -0.72 27.67 12.06
N SER A 80 -1.06 26.46 12.50
CA SER A 80 -0.43 25.20 12.04
C SER A 80 -1.18 24.58 10.86
N ARG A 81 -0.50 23.76 10.05
CA ARG A 81 -1.06 23.17 8.81
C ARG A 81 -2.18 22.12 9.03
N GLY A 82 -2.74 21.98 10.25
CA GLY A 82 -3.94 21.15 10.47
C GLY A 82 -3.75 19.62 10.41
N TYR A 83 -2.51 19.15 10.51
CA TYR A 83 -2.17 17.72 10.57
C TYR A 83 -1.83 17.30 11.99
N ILE A 84 -2.46 16.22 12.46
CA ILE A 84 -2.19 15.62 13.78
C ILE A 84 -1.76 14.19 13.57
N VAL A 85 -0.53 13.84 13.96
CA VAL A 85 -0.08 12.45 13.95
C VAL A 85 -0.85 11.70 15.02
N VAL A 86 -1.68 10.75 14.60
CA VAL A 86 -2.49 9.96 15.52
C VAL A 86 -1.79 8.68 15.91
N GLY A 87 -0.98 8.07 15.03
CA GLY A 87 -0.19 6.89 15.35
C GLY A 87 1.02 6.68 14.45
N ARG A 88 1.96 5.87 14.93
CA ARG A 88 3.22 5.56 14.24
C ARG A 88 3.52 4.07 14.27
N ALA A 89 4.23 3.57 13.27
CA ALA A 89 4.77 2.23 13.26
C ALA A 89 6.15 2.20 12.59
N LYS A 90 6.93 1.16 12.92
CA LYS A 90 8.15 0.81 12.20
C LYS A 90 8.07 -0.65 11.79
N VAL A 91 8.31 -0.92 10.52
CA VAL A 91 8.32 -2.27 9.93
C VAL A 91 9.73 -2.53 9.45
N ALA A 92 10.31 -3.66 9.85
CA ALA A 92 11.64 -4.04 9.39
C ALA A 92 11.61 -4.24 7.88
N LEU A 93 12.62 -3.70 7.17
CA LEU A 93 12.81 -4.06 5.78
C LEU A 93 13.27 -5.53 5.69
N PRO A 94 12.86 -6.27 4.67
CA PRO A 94 13.23 -7.66 4.54
C PRO A 94 14.70 -7.76 4.19
N LYS A 95 15.31 -8.85 4.64
CA LYS A 95 16.69 -9.19 4.28
C LYS A 95 16.78 -9.73 2.84
N VAL A 96 15.67 -10.24 2.31
CA VAL A 96 15.57 -10.83 0.97
C VAL A 96 14.48 -10.12 0.21
N LEU A 97 14.81 -9.63 -0.99
CA LEU A 97 13.89 -8.91 -1.86
C LEU A 97 13.03 -9.86 -2.71
N GLY A 98 11.88 -9.38 -3.18
CA GLY A 98 10.93 -10.13 -4.00
C GLY A 98 9.93 -10.98 -3.21
N ILE A 99 10.04 -11.02 -1.88
CA ILE A 99 9.06 -11.67 -1.02
C ILE A 99 7.95 -10.67 -0.68
N LYS A 100 6.71 -11.10 -0.92
CA LYS A 100 5.51 -10.37 -0.54
C LYS A 100 5.14 -10.74 0.90
N GLU A 101 5.19 -9.76 1.80
CA GLU A 101 4.75 -9.92 3.17
C GLU A 101 3.48 -9.09 3.42
N CYS A 102 2.41 -9.75 3.88
CA CYS A 102 1.20 -9.10 4.37
C CYS A 102 1.28 -9.04 5.90
N GLN A 103 1.16 -7.84 6.49
CA GLN A 103 1.31 -7.64 7.93
C GLN A 103 0.20 -6.72 8.47
N ARG A 104 -0.34 -7.06 9.64
CA ARG A 104 -1.16 -6.18 10.47
C ARG A 104 -0.26 -5.57 11.54
N VAL A 105 0.08 -4.30 11.38
CA VAL A 105 1.11 -3.62 12.16
C VAL A 105 0.46 -2.78 13.26
N GLY A 106 0.90 -2.96 14.51
CA GLY A 106 0.44 -2.16 15.63
C GLY A 106 0.91 -0.70 15.53
N LEU A 107 -0.01 0.24 15.70
CA LEU A 107 0.26 1.66 15.73
C LEU A 107 0.43 2.13 17.16
N VAL A 108 1.47 2.91 17.42
CA VAL A 108 1.74 3.47 18.74
C VAL A 108 1.65 4.99 18.75
N ARG A 109 1.18 5.56 19.86
CA ARG A 109 1.21 6.99 20.11
C ARG A 109 2.47 7.38 20.87
N PHE A 110 3.07 8.50 20.48
CA PHE A 110 4.13 9.13 21.27
C PHE A 110 3.60 10.39 21.95
N VAL A 111 3.87 10.52 23.24
CA VAL A 111 3.65 11.75 24.02
C VAL A 111 4.98 12.08 24.68
N ASP A 112 5.45 13.32 24.52
CA ASP A 112 6.73 13.81 25.06
C ASP A 112 7.94 12.90 24.75
N GLY A 113 7.96 12.32 23.54
CA GLY A 113 9.04 11.46 23.07
C GLY A 113 9.00 10.01 23.57
N GLN A 114 8.01 9.64 24.39
CA GLN A 114 7.84 8.27 24.90
C GLN A 114 6.71 7.54 24.17
N THR A 115 6.90 6.26 23.88
CA THR A 115 5.83 5.38 23.40
C THR A 115 4.84 5.17 24.55
N VAL A 116 3.60 5.59 24.37
CA VAL A 116 2.61 5.59 25.46
C VAL A 116 1.66 4.40 25.37
N GLU A 117 1.19 4.07 24.16
CA GLU A 117 0.07 3.13 24.01
C GLU A 117 -0.01 2.55 22.59
N LEU A 118 -0.49 1.32 22.47
CA LEU A 118 -0.99 0.72 21.23
C LEU A 118 -2.40 1.26 20.96
N ILE A 119 -2.58 1.92 19.82
CA ILE A 119 -3.76 2.74 19.54
C ILE A 119 -4.50 2.32 18.27
N GLY A 120 -4.20 1.12 17.77
CA GLY A 120 -4.85 0.55 16.59
C GLY A 120 -3.87 -0.17 15.69
N TYR A 121 -4.33 -0.47 14.48
CA TYR A 121 -3.58 -1.31 13.54
C TYR A 121 -3.65 -0.77 12.12
N LEU A 122 -2.59 -1.05 11.36
CA LEU A 122 -2.48 -0.74 9.94
C LEU A 122 -2.24 -2.04 9.15
N GLY A 123 -3.11 -2.33 8.20
CA GLY A 123 -2.94 -3.43 7.25
C GLY A 123 -2.04 -2.99 6.09
N ILE A 124 -0.90 -3.65 5.94
CA ILE A 124 0.04 -3.38 4.86
C ILE A 124 0.43 -4.65 4.13
N GLU A 125 0.81 -4.48 2.87
CA GLU A 125 1.50 -5.51 2.10
C GLU A 125 2.71 -4.90 1.41
N ALA A 126 3.89 -5.48 1.59
CA ALA A 126 5.12 -4.93 1.04
C ALA A 126 5.84 -5.97 0.18
N PRO A 127 5.66 -5.93 -1.16
CA PRO A 127 6.63 -6.52 -2.07
C PRO A 127 7.82 -5.57 -2.14
N PHE A 128 8.92 -5.93 -1.49
CA PHE A 128 10.15 -5.17 -1.55
C PHE A 128 10.97 -5.67 -2.72
N ASN A 129 10.85 -5.03 -3.88
CA ASN A 129 11.54 -5.45 -5.10
C ASN A 129 12.85 -4.69 -5.28
N ASN A 130 13.87 -5.37 -5.83
CA ASN A 130 15.08 -4.69 -6.27
C ASN A 130 14.82 -4.11 -7.66
N LEU A 131 14.77 -2.78 -7.78
CA LEU A 131 14.67 -2.12 -9.08
C LEU A 131 16.07 -1.95 -9.70
N ASN A 132 16.87 -3.01 -9.69
CA ASN A 132 18.06 -3.03 -10.54
C ASN A 132 17.58 -3.33 -11.96
N GLY A 133 17.77 -2.39 -12.86
CA GLY A 133 17.44 -2.55 -14.28
C GLY A 133 18.20 -3.72 -14.89
N GLU A 134 17.57 -4.88 -14.92
CA GLU A 134 17.69 -5.84 -16.01
C GLU A 134 16.28 -6.12 -16.49
N GLY A 135 15.89 -5.47 -17.58
CA GLY A 135 14.79 -5.97 -18.40
C GLY A 135 15.16 -7.38 -18.83
N ARG A 136 14.38 -8.36 -18.37
CA ARG A 136 14.24 -9.62 -19.09
C ARG A 136 12.83 -9.62 -19.65
N GLU A 137 12.77 -9.38 -20.96
CA GLU A 137 11.66 -9.77 -21.80
C GLU A 137 11.27 -11.22 -21.46
N GLY A 138 10.03 -11.39 -21.02
CA GLY A 138 9.34 -12.66 -20.99
C GLY A 138 8.11 -12.51 -21.84
N VAL A 139 8.29 -12.48 -23.16
CA VAL A 139 7.22 -12.78 -24.11
C VAL A 139 6.89 -14.25 -23.89
N GLU A 140 5.79 -14.56 -23.19
CA GLU A 140 5.15 -15.86 -23.35
C GLU A 140 4.24 -15.79 -24.58
N GLU A 141 4.84 -16.06 -25.73
CA GLU A 141 4.17 -16.72 -26.84
C GLU A 141 3.71 -18.10 -26.36
N ASN A 142 2.41 -18.27 -26.12
CA ASN A 142 1.83 -19.61 -26.10
C ASN A 142 1.26 -19.92 -27.48
N ASN A 143 2.18 -20.37 -28.34
CA ASN A 143 1.88 -21.03 -29.59
C ASN A 143 1.17 -22.37 -29.35
N ILE A 144 0.24 -22.62 -30.26
CA ILE A 144 -0.70 -23.72 -30.39
C ILE A 144 -0.01 -25.09 -30.54
N SER A 145 -0.59 -26.13 -29.92
CA SER A 145 -0.86 -27.47 -30.50
C SER A 145 -1.39 -28.41 -29.38
N ARG A 146 -2.31 -29.36 -29.57
CA ARG A 146 -2.96 -29.99 -30.73
C ARG A 146 -4.10 -30.90 -30.24
N GLY A 147 -5.10 -31.12 -31.11
CA GLY A 147 -5.94 -32.34 -31.14
C GLY A 147 -7.39 -32.10 -30.68
N ARG A 148 -8.44 -32.54 -31.39
CA ARG A 148 -8.56 -33.54 -32.45
C ARG A 148 -9.83 -33.27 -33.27
N ASP A 149 -9.72 -33.64 -34.55
CA ASP A 149 -10.73 -34.30 -35.39
C ASP A 149 -12.19 -33.80 -35.34
N ASP A 150 -12.60 -33.09 -36.39
CA ASP A 150 -13.88 -33.33 -37.04
C ASP A 150 -13.77 -33.06 -38.56
N PRO A 151 -14.54 -33.79 -39.40
CA PRO A 151 -14.25 -34.06 -40.82
C PRO A 151 -14.64 -32.91 -41.80
N PRO A 152 -14.19 -32.97 -43.07
CA PRO A 152 -14.44 -31.90 -44.03
C PRO A 152 -15.88 -31.91 -44.52
N VAL A 153 -16.53 -30.74 -44.53
CA VAL A 153 -17.78 -30.55 -45.28
C VAL A 153 -17.45 -29.84 -46.59
N ASP A 154 -17.89 -30.49 -47.66
CA ASP A 154 -17.62 -30.22 -49.06
C ASP A 154 -18.50 -29.08 -49.62
N VAL A 155 -17.82 -28.21 -50.37
CA VAL A 155 -18.19 -27.39 -51.55
C VAL A 155 -19.61 -26.82 -51.70
N GLY A 156 -19.66 -25.49 -51.87
CA GLY A 156 -20.74 -24.78 -52.55
C GLY A 156 -20.29 -23.39 -52.99
N GLY A 157 -19.82 -23.27 -54.23
CA GLY A 157 -19.36 -21.99 -54.79
C GLY A 157 -20.48 -20.96 -54.97
N LEU A 158 -20.13 -19.68 -54.91
CA LEU A 158 -20.88 -18.60 -55.55
C LEU A 158 -19.97 -17.41 -55.84
N LYS A 159 -20.29 -16.76 -56.95
CA LYS A 159 -19.42 -15.96 -57.83
C LYS A 159 -19.15 -14.55 -57.30
N PHE A 160 -18.03 -13.99 -57.75
CA PHE A 160 -17.81 -12.54 -57.83
C PHE A 160 -18.81 -11.89 -58.79
N SER A 161 -19.24 -10.66 -58.48
CA SER A 161 -19.16 -9.49 -59.36
C SER A 161 -19.54 -8.21 -58.62
N ALA A 162 -18.93 -7.11 -59.09
CA ALA A 162 -19.32 -5.72 -58.84
C ALA A 162 -20.67 -5.36 -59.49
#